data_AF-A0A7W1JP89-F1
#
_entry.id   AF-A0A7W1JP89-F1
#
_cell.length_a   1.000
_cell.length_b   1.000
_cell.length_c   1.000
_cell.angle_alpha   90.00
_cell.angle_beta   90.00
_cell.angle_gamma   90.00
#
_symmetry.space_group_name_H-M   'P 1'
#
loop_
_entity.id
_entity.type
_entity.pdbx_description
1 polymer ?
#
loop_
_entity_poly.entity_id
_entity_poly.type
_entity_poly.pdbx_seq_one_letter_code
_entity_poly.pdbx_strand_id
1 'polypeptide(L)'
;MANLDGELWKYNLARITLVDVTDDYQTLLDPMPSEMYPILKEVCIPKYKLIKRLLDETLVSGYCYDWHEQPEREGDEHWYVGVVSEKML
;
A
#
# COMPACT_ATOMS: atom_id res chain seq x y z
N MET A 1 -12.04 26.27 -25.63
CA MET A 1 -12.08 25.97 -24.19
C MET A 1 -11.63 24.53 -24.02
N ALA A 2 -10.51 24.30 -23.34
CA ALA A 2 -10.09 22.94 -23.00
C ALA A 2 -10.95 22.47 -21.83
N ASN A 3 -11.83 21.49 -22.06
CA ASN A 3 -12.48 20.76 -20.98
C ASN A 3 -11.44 19.81 -20.39
N LEU A 4 -11.12 19.97 -19.10
CA LEU A 4 -10.44 18.94 -18.33
C LEU A 4 -11.44 17.79 -18.17
N ASP A 5 -11.44 16.88 -19.13
CA ASP A 5 -12.27 15.68 -19.06
C ASP A 5 -11.75 14.77 -17.93
N GLY A 6 -12.71 14.08 -17.30
CA GLY A 6 -12.68 13.69 -15.90
C GLY A 6 -11.55 12.75 -15.48
N GLU A 7 -11.30 12.77 -14.17
CA GLU A 7 -10.48 11.81 -13.43
C GLU A 7 -8.96 11.87 -13.67
N LEU A 8 -8.40 13.05 -14.00
CA LEU A 8 -6.94 13.26 -14.03
C LEU A 8 -6.23 12.85 -12.73
N TRP A 9 -6.93 12.84 -11.60
CA TRP A 9 -6.41 12.32 -10.35
C TRP A 9 -5.94 10.87 -10.49
N LYS A 10 -6.56 10.08 -11.38
CA LYS A 10 -6.24 8.68 -11.58
C LYS A 10 -4.83 8.42 -12.09
N TYR A 11 -4.33 9.38 -12.84
CA TYR A 11 -2.99 9.34 -13.42
C TYR A 11 -1.94 9.95 -12.49
N ASN A 12 -2.36 10.64 -11.42
CA ASN A 12 -1.47 11.44 -10.58
C ASN A 12 -1.42 11.00 -9.12
N LEU A 13 -2.44 10.30 -8.63
CA LEU A 13 -2.54 9.79 -7.26
C LEU A 13 -2.51 8.26 -7.26
N ALA A 14 -2.04 7.67 -6.17
CA ALA A 14 -2.14 6.25 -5.87
C ALA A 14 -2.90 6.11 -4.55
N ARG A 15 -3.86 5.19 -4.53
CA ARG A 15 -4.54 4.77 -3.30
C ARG A 15 -3.75 3.61 -2.72
N ILE A 16 -3.37 3.72 -1.47
CA ILE A 16 -2.58 2.70 -0.77
C ILE A 16 -3.38 2.22 0.41
N THR A 17 -3.53 0.91 0.52
CA THR A 17 -4.05 0.23 1.68
C THR A 17 -2.92 -0.49 2.38
N LEU A 18 -2.64 -0.06 3.60
CA LEU A 18 -1.63 -0.64 4.47
C LEU A 18 -2.27 -1.79 5.22
N VAL A 19 -1.72 -2.98 5.05
CA VAL A 19 -2.23 -4.22 5.63
C VAL A 19 -1.20 -4.84 6.59
N ASP A 20 -1.69 -5.40 7.69
CA ASP A 20 -0.86 -6.07 8.69
C ASP A 20 -0.59 -7.52 8.29
N VAL A 21 0.67 -7.84 8.03
CA VAL A 21 1.14 -9.19 7.65
C VAL A 21 1.92 -9.87 8.78
N THR A 22 1.83 -9.36 10.01
CA THR A 22 2.55 -9.89 11.17
C THR A 22 2.28 -11.38 11.42
N ASP A 23 1.06 -11.84 11.17
CA ASP A 23 0.65 -13.22 11.45
C ASP A 23 1.30 -14.24 10.52
N ASP A 24 1.72 -13.85 9.31
CA ASP A 24 2.44 -14.74 8.38
C ASP A 24 3.76 -15.20 9.00
N TYR A 25 4.43 -14.29 9.70
CA TYR A 25 5.68 -14.57 10.41
C TYR A 25 5.48 -15.35 11.71
N GLN A 26 4.30 -15.25 12.33
CA GLN A 26 3.98 -16.04 13.53
C GLN A 26 3.58 -17.47 13.20
N THR A 27 2.83 -17.66 12.12
CA THR A 27 2.21 -18.93 11.76
C THR A 27 3.01 -19.73 10.74
N LEU A 28 3.94 -19.08 10.02
CA LEU A 28 4.71 -19.66 8.90
C LEU A 28 3.81 -20.30 7.83
N LEU A 29 2.59 -19.78 7.70
CA LEU A 29 1.65 -20.19 6.66
C LEU A 29 1.98 -19.47 5.35
N ASP A 30 1.47 -20.02 4.25
CA ASP A 30 1.56 -19.35 2.96
C ASP A 30 0.81 -18.00 3.01
N PRO A 31 1.35 -16.95 2.36
CA PRO A 31 0.70 -15.65 2.30
C PRO A 31 -0.72 -15.75 1.74
N MET A 32 -1.67 -15.17 2.44
CA MET A 32 -3.04 -15.00 1.97
C MET A 32 -3.15 -13.89 0.92
N PRO A 33 -4.24 -13.85 0.13
CA PRO A 33 -4.57 -12.70 -0.70
C PRO A 33 -4.62 -11.40 0.11
N SER A 34 -4.15 -10.30 -0.48
CA SER A 34 -3.99 -8.99 0.15
C SER A 34 -5.27 -8.46 0.82
N GLU A 35 -6.44 -8.78 0.26
CA GLU A 35 -7.76 -8.39 0.78
C GLU A 35 -8.15 -9.08 2.09
N MET A 36 -7.46 -10.15 2.48
CA MET A 36 -7.75 -10.94 3.68
C MET A 36 -6.99 -10.47 4.91
N TYR A 37 -5.99 -9.60 4.76
CA TYR A 37 -5.24 -9.08 5.88
C TYR A 37 -5.98 -7.92 6.58
N PRO A 38 -5.75 -7.73 7.89
CA PRO A 38 -6.26 -6.57 8.60
C PRO A 38 -5.75 -5.26 7.99
N ILE A 39 -6.67 -4.34 7.69
CA ILE A 39 -6.34 -2.99 7.20
C ILE A 39 -5.96 -2.09 8.37
N LEU A 40 -4.77 -1.52 8.32
CA LEU A 40 -4.28 -0.55 9.31
C LEU A 40 -4.63 0.88 8.92
N LYS A 41 -4.50 1.21 7.63
CA LYS A 41 -4.66 2.59 7.13
C LYS A 41 -4.84 2.62 5.62
N GLU A 42 -5.70 3.51 5.16
CA GLU A 42 -5.77 3.90 3.74
C GLU A 42 -5.21 5.31 3.56
N VAL A 43 -4.42 5.52 2.50
CA VAL A 43 -3.86 6.83 2.17
C VAL A 43 -3.80 7.04 0.67
N CYS A 44 -4.09 8.27 0.23
CA CYS A 44 -3.84 8.70 -1.14
C CYS A 44 -2.56 9.51 -1.19
N ILE A 45 -1.60 9.13 -2.03
CA ILE A 45 -0.38 9.90 -2.24
C ILE A 45 -0.08 10.13 -3.72
N PRO A 46 0.66 11.19 -4.09
CA PRO A 46 1.05 11.39 -5.48
C PRO A 46 1.92 10.25 -6.00
N LYS A 47 1.61 9.72 -7.20
CA LYS A 47 2.35 8.58 -7.82
C LYS A 47 3.85 8.85 -7.91
N TYR A 48 4.25 10.06 -8.26
CA TYR A 48 5.67 10.43 -8.38
C TYR A 48 6.44 10.40 -7.03
N LYS A 49 5.73 10.36 -5.90
CA LYS A 49 6.32 10.20 -4.56
C LYS A 49 6.18 8.79 -4.00
N LEU A 50 5.48 7.89 -4.69
CA LEU A 50 5.06 6.60 -4.17
C LEU A 50 6.24 5.76 -3.68
N ILE A 51 7.17 5.40 -4.56
CA ILE A 51 8.32 4.56 -4.22
C ILE A 51 9.14 5.17 -3.08
N LYS A 52 9.39 6.49 -3.13
CA LYS A 52 10.11 7.19 -2.07
C LYS A 52 9.38 7.10 -0.73
N ARG A 53 8.06 7.32 -0.73
CA ARG A 53 7.21 7.24 0.47
C ARG A 53 7.15 5.85 1.06
N LEU A 54 7.11 4.81 0.22
CA LEU A 54 7.09 3.42 0.67
C LEU A 54 8.40 3.01 1.36
N LEU A 55 9.54 3.56 0.92
CA LEU A 55 10.86 3.18 1.43
C LEU A 55 11.36 4.06 2.59
N ASP A 56 11.05 5.36 2.60
CA ASP A 56 11.65 6.33 3.54
C ASP A 56 10.76 6.70 4.74
N GLU A 57 9.43 6.49 4.67
CA GLU A 57 8.51 6.94 5.72
C GLU A 57 7.98 5.78 6.55
N THR A 58 7.94 5.95 7.87
CA THR A 58 7.13 5.12 8.76
C THR A 58 5.65 5.36 8.43
N LEU A 59 5.10 4.55 7.51
CA LEU A 59 3.72 4.70 7.00
C LEU A 59 2.68 4.55 8.12
N VAL A 60 2.99 3.68 9.09
CA VAL A 60 2.25 3.40 10.33
C VAL A 60 3.26 3.26 11.48
N SER A 61 3.08 4.00 12.57
CA SER A 61 3.96 3.93 13.74
C SER A 61 3.96 2.53 14.36
N GLY A 62 5.14 1.99 14.68
CA GLY A 62 5.29 0.65 15.28
C GLY A 62 5.26 -0.50 14.26
N TYR A 63 5.35 -0.18 12.97
CA TYR A 63 5.35 -1.13 11.86
C TYR A 63 6.47 -0.81 10.86
N CYS A 64 7.09 -1.86 10.33
CA CYS A 64 8.09 -1.79 9.27
C CYS A 64 7.50 -2.23 7.93
N TYR A 65 8.03 -1.66 6.84
CA TYR A 65 7.70 -2.09 5.48
C TYR A 65 8.18 -3.53 5.24
N ASP A 66 7.34 -4.34 4.59
CA ASP A 66 7.68 -5.71 4.17
C ASP A 66 7.63 -5.87 2.64
N TRP A 67 6.43 -5.74 2.07
CA TRP A 67 6.19 -5.87 0.62
C TRP A 67 5.10 -4.91 0.12
N HIS A 68 4.96 -4.82 -1.20
CA HIS A 68 3.81 -4.16 -1.82
C HIS A 68 3.35 -4.91 -3.07
N GLU A 69 2.05 -4.89 -3.32
CA GLU A 69 1.42 -5.41 -4.53
C GLU A 69 0.97 -4.23 -5.39
N GLN A 70 1.43 -4.26 -6.65
CA GLN A 70 1.08 -3.27 -7.65
C GLN A 70 -0.26 -3.63 -8.29
N PRO A 71 -1.09 -2.64 -8.65
CA PRO A 71 -2.35 -2.90 -9.34
C PRO A 71 -2.13 -3.65 -10.66
N GLU A 72 -3.01 -4.60 -10.98
CA GLU A 72 -2.90 -5.47 -12.16
C GLU A 72 -2.98 -4.73 -13.50
N ARG A 73 -3.65 -3.57 -13.52
CA ARG A 73 -3.85 -2.77 -14.73
C ARG A 73 -3.40 -1.34 -14.53
N GLU A 74 -2.75 -0.80 -15.55
CA GLU A 74 -2.41 0.61 -15.60
C GLU A 74 -3.70 1.46 -15.63
N GLY A 75 -3.93 2.23 -14.56
CA GLY A 75 -5.17 2.99 -14.34
C GLY A 75 -6.05 2.45 -13.20
N ASP A 76 -5.81 1.22 -12.75
CA ASP A 76 -6.20 0.81 -11.40
C ASP A 76 -5.13 1.33 -10.42
N GLU A 77 -5.59 1.93 -9.32
CA GLU A 77 -4.73 2.74 -8.44
C GLU A 77 -4.61 2.20 -7.04
N HIS A 78 -5.18 1.03 -6.80
CA HIS A 78 -5.20 0.44 -5.47
C HIS A 78 -3.95 -0.41 -5.27
N TRP A 79 -3.06 0.08 -4.43
CA TRP A 79 -1.86 -0.63 -3.98
C TRP A 79 -2.16 -1.25 -2.62
N TYR A 80 -1.71 -2.48 -2.43
CA TYR A 80 -1.60 -3.07 -1.10
C TYR A 80 -0.15 -2.99 -0.64
N VAL A 81 0.06 -2.57 0.59
CA VAL A 81 1.38 -2.49 1.20
C VAL A 81 1.35 -3.28 2.49
N GLY A 82 2.05 -4.41 2.49
CA GLY A 82 2.25 -5.24 3.67
C GLY A 82 3.23 -4.58 4.63
N VAL A 83 2.81 -4.45 5.87
CA VAL A 83 3.67 -3.99 6.97
C VAL A 83 3.65 -5.00 8.11
N VAL A 84 4.80 -5.15 8.76
CA VAL A 84 5.03 -6.08 9.87
C VAL A 84 5.27 -5.31 11.16
N SER A 85 4.69 -5.77 12.27
CA SER A 85 4.91 -5.12 13.55
C SER A 85 6.39 -5.17 13.96
N GLU A 86 6.93 -4.03 14.37
CA GLU A 86 8.31 -3.92 14.90
C GLU A 86 8.57 -4.84 16.09
N LYS A 87 7.52 -5.32 16.78
CA LYS A 87 7.65 -6.26 17.91
C LYS A 87 8.13 -7.66 17.50
N MET A 88 8.14 -7.97 16.21
CA MET A 88 8.64 -9.23 15.66
C MET A 88 10.13 -9.20 15.31
N LEU A 89 10.75 -8.01 15.31
CA LEU A 89 12.18 -7.78 15.04
C LEU A 89 12.97 -7.69 16.35
#